data_AF-A0A0H3KC26-F1
#
_entry.id   AF-A0A0H3KC26-F1
#
_cell.length_a   1.000
_cell.length_b   1.000
_cell.length_c   1.000
_cell.angle_alpha   90.00
_cell.angle_beta   90.00
_cell.angle_gamma   90.00
#
_symmetry.space_group_name_H-M   'P 1'
#
loop_
_entity.id
_entity.type
_entity.pdbx_description
1 polymer ?
#
loop_
_entity_poly.entity_id
_entity_poly.type
_entity_poly.pdbx_seq_one_letter_code
_entity_poly.pdbx_strand_id
1 'polypeptide(L)'
;MHAFAIIVTAVLDWLKLVPNVVWSGIVGSLVTVVGVLFTNLGLSKRHREQLAHSARESAVEREMDLRRDIYIPAIEATVVAFSAIGSMSDPTVKQSDVNEKFSDALAKIGKANAIATAETVHAIGDLTDGIRELFTRLIITRQPILALHGRMAAENGVVDRAVGDHGRWVQIQTELLFQGPLDPQKAAFLAGQINFTQGQIDQWSDKRSVSALELNLAQVEFLKTLLQLQPSVSRKVNVACVSIRRELALAGDDLESVGQVFTRNAEQAQEFLRRMIADFEAQLQATRNAAR
;
A
#
# COMPACT_ATOMS: atom_id res chain seq x y z
N MET A 1 27.12 51.46 77.55
CA MET A 1 28.17 51.69 76.54
C MET A 1 29.55 51.16 76.93
N HIS A 2 30.00 51.23 78.19
CA HIS A 2 31.34 50.76 78.59
C HIS A 2 31.57 49.24 78.53
N ALA A 3 30.58 48.42 78.86
CA ALA A 3 30.72 46.96 78.82
C ALA A 3 30.93 46.42 77.39
N PHE A 4 30.31 47.05 76.39
CA PHE A 4 30.47 46.69 74.98
C PHE A 4 31.89 46.98 74.49
N ALA A 5 32.48 48.11 74.89
CA ALA A 5 33.84 48.48 74.52
C ALA A 5 34.89 47.51 75.07
N ILE A 6 34.74 47.08 76.34
CA ILE A 6 35.67 46.14 76.98
C ILE A 6 35.61 44.75 76.32
N ILE A 7 34.40 44.27 75.99
CA ILE A 7 34.23 43.00 75.29
C ILE A 7 34.87 43.07 73.90
N VAL A 8 34.68 44.18 73.18
CA VAL A 8 35.28 44.38 71.85
C VAL A 8 36.81 44.42 71.93
N THR A 9 37.40 45.13 72.90
CA THR A 9 38.86 45.19 73.06
C THR A 9 39.46 43.87 73.50
N ALA A 10 38.82 43.15 74.43
CA ALA A 10 39.30 41.84 74.88
C ALA A 10 39.27 40.80 73.74
N VAL A 11 38.23 40.83 72.90
CA VAL A 11 38.13 39.98 71.70
C VAL A 11 39.23 40.33 70.68
N LEU A 12 39.54 41.61 70.48
CA LEU A 12 40.59 42.05 69.56
C LEU A 12 42.00 41.65 70.00
N ASP A 13 42.30 41.72 71.30
CA ASP A 13 43.61 41.30 71.80
C ASP A 13 43.77 39.77 71.80
N TRP A 14 42.69 39.04 72.02
CA TRP A 14 42.66 37.58 71.84
C TRP A 14 42.87 37.16 70.38
N LEU A 15 42.31 37.91 69.42
CA LEU A 15 42.51 37.69 67.98
C LEU A 15 43.96 37.90 67.53
N LYS A 16 44.73 38.78 68.20
CA LYS A 16 46.15 39.05 67.90
C LYS A 16 47.12 37.98 68.42
N LEU A 17 46.69 37.15 69.38
CA LEU A 17 47.48 36.03 69.93
C LEU A 17 47.49 34.80 69.01
N VAL A 18 46.60 34.75 68.02
CA VAL A 18 46.51 33.66 67.05
C VAL A 18 47.66 33.79 66.04
N PRO A 19 48.54 32.76 65.87
CA PRO A 19 49.65 32.82 64.93
C PRO A 19 49.18 33.07 63.49
N ASN A 20 49.93 33.88 62.73
CA ASN A 20 49.62 34.19 61.32
C ASN A 20 49.43 32.93 60.43
N VAL A 21 50.07 31.81 60.80
CA VAL A 21 49.92 30.50 60.14
C VAL A 21 48.50 29.93 60.28
N VAL A 22 47.81 30.21 61.39
CA VAL A 22 46.42 29.78 61.61
C VAL A 22 45.48 30.62 60.76
N TRP A 23 45.72 31.94 60.65
CA TRP A 23 44.97 32.82 59.76
C TRP A 23 45.13 32.44 58.28
N SER A 24 46.34 32.08 57.84
CA SER A 24 46.55 31.61 56.47
C SER A 24 45.87 30.26 56.21
N GLY A 25 45.82 29.36 57.20
CA GLY A 25 45.05 28.11 57.12
C GLY A 25 43.53 28.32 57.03
N ILE A 26 42.98 29.27 57.80
CA ILE A 26 41.55 29.63 57.76
C ILE A 26 41.20 30.27 56.41
N VAL A 27 42.00 31.23 55.94
CA VAL A 27 41.74 31.89 54.64
C VAL A 27 41.92 30.90 53.49
N GLY A 28 42.95 30.05 53.51
CA GLY A 28 43.17 29.02 52.50
C GLY A 28 42.05 27.99 52.44
N SER A 29 41.56 27.52 53.58
CA SER A 29 40.41 26.59 53.64
C SER A 29 39.11 27.23 53.17
N LEU A 30 38.84 28.49 53.53
CA LEU A 30 37.68 29.24 53.04
C LEU A 30 37.71 29.41 51.52
N VAL A 31 38.86 29.81 50.96
CA VAL A 31 39.06 29.92 49.51
C VAL A 31 38.84 28.57 48.83
N THR A 32 39.31 27.46 49.43
CA THR A 32 39.11 26.11 48.90
C THR A 32 37.63 25.71 48.90
N VAL A 33 36.91 25.94 50.01
CA VAL A 33 35.47 25.64 50.11
C VAL A 33 34.66 26.45 49.10
N VAL A 34 34.95 27.76 49.00
CA VAL A 34 34.29 28.64 48.02
C VAL A 34 34.60 28.19 46.58
N GLY A 35 35.85 27.82 46.29
CA GLY A 35 36.25 27.27 45.00
C GLY A 35 35.47 26.00 44.64
N VAL A 36 35.38 25.03 45.57
CA VAL A 36 34.62 23.79 45.37
C VAL A 36 33.13 24.06 45.18
N LEU A 37 32.54 25.01 45.91
CA LEU A 37 31.12 25.39 45.75
C LEU A 37 30.85 26.01 44.38
N PHE A 38 31.70 26.94 43.92
CA PHE A 38 31.57 27.52 42.57
C PHE A 38 31.74 26.45 41.48
N THR A 39 32.72 25.55 41.62
CA THR A 39 32.92 24.44 40.67
C THR A 39 31.73 23.49 40.66
N ASN A 40 31.19 23.09 41.81
CA ASN A 40 30.03 22.20 41.90
C ASN A 40 28.75 22.84 41.35
N LEU A 41 28.53 24.14 41.57
CA LEU A 41 27.42 24.88 40.98
C LEU A 41 27.52 24.94 39.46
N GLY A 42 28.72 25.21 38.93
CA GLY A 42 28.97 25.22 37.48
C GLY A 42 28.77 23.85 36.84
N LEU A 43 29.28 22.79 37.47
CA LEU A 43 29.11 21.40 37.00
C LEU A 43 27.64 20.98 37.02
N SER A 44 26.90 21.31 38.09
CA SER A 44 25.46 21.00 38.20
C SER A 44 24.65 21.70 37.11
N LYS A 45 24.93 22.98 36.84
CA LYS A 45 24.27 23.72 35.75
C LYS A 45 24.53 23.08 34.38
N ARG A 46 25.79 22.79 34.05
CA ARG A 46 26.16 22.15 32.78
C ARG A 46 25.56 20.75 32.65
N HIS A 47 25.52 19.98 33.73
CA HIS A 47 24.91 18.65 33.72
C HIS A 47 23.41 18.72 33.47
N ARG A 48 22.69 19.69 34.06
CA ARG A 48 21.26 19.92 33.77
C ARG A 48 21.02 20.33 32.32
N GLU A 49 21.87 21.21 31.77
CA GLU A 49 21.80 21.62 30.36
C GLU A 49 22.04 20.44 29.41
N GLN A 50 23.02 19.58 29.72
CA GLN A 50 23.27 18.35 28.97
C GLN A 50 22.11 17.37 29.05
N LEU A 51 21.57 17.10 30.24
CA LEU A 51 20.41 16.22 30.41
C LEU A 51 19.18 16.76 29.66
N ALA A 52 18.93 18.07 29.70
CA ALA A 52 17.84 18.69 28.97
C ALA A 52 18.02 18.57 27.45
N HIS A 53 19.25 18.76 26.95
CA HIS A 53 19.58 18.57 25.55
C HIS A 53 19.40 17.12 25.12
N SER A 54 19.97 16.16 25.86
CA SER A 54 19.82 14.72 25.58
C SER A 54 18.38 14.24 25.68
N ALA A 55 17.59 14.76 26.63
CA ALA A 55 16.17 14.45 26.72
C ALA A 55 15.40 14.95 25.49
N ARG A 56 15.75 16.14 24.99
CA ARG A 56 15.17 16.70 23.77
C ARG A 56 15.57 15.90 22.53
N GLU A 57 16.84 15.54 22.39
CA GLU A 57 17.32 14.71 21.29
C GLU A 57 16.63 13.34 21.30
N SER A 58 16.52 12.70 22.47
CA SER A 58 15.84 11.41 22.60
C SER A 58 14.34 11.49 22.29
N ALA A 59 13.67 12.59 22.64
CA ALA A 59 12.26 12.80 22.28
C ALA A 59 12.08 12.93 20.76
N VAL A 60 12.96 13.68 20.09
CA VAL A 60 12.96 13.83 18.62
C VAL A 60 13.24 12.50 17.94
N GLU A 61 14.23 11.74 18.43
CA GLU A 61 14.57 10.42 17.88
C GLU A 61 13.38 9.45 17.97
N ARG A 62 12.73 9.36 19.15
CA ARG A 62 11.53 8.52 19.34
C ARG A 62 10.37 8.94 18.45
N GLU A 63 10.18 10.24 18.25
CA GLU A 63 9.16 10.75 17.34
C GLU A 63 9.46 10.36 15.89
N MET A 64 10.72 10.47 15.45
CA MET A 64 11.14 10.06 14.11
C MET A 64 11.01 8.56 13.89
N ASP A 65 11.35 7.75 14.89
CA ASP A 65 11.17 6.30 14.82
C ASP A 65 9.68 5.93 14.73
N LEU A 66 8.83 6.55 15.55
CA LEU A 66 7.38 6.36 15.46
C LEU A 66 6.84 6.77 14.08
N ARG A 67 7.31 7.89 13.52
CA ARG A 67 6.94 8.32 12.17
C ARG A 67 7.37 7.30 11.12
N ARG A 68 8.58 6.78 11.20
CA ARG A 68 9.08 5.74 10.29
C ARG A 68 8.23 4.47 10.35
N ASP A 69 7.94 4.00 11.56
CA ASP A 69 7.18 2.77 11.83
C ASP A 69 5.73 2.83 11.33
N ILE A 70 5.18 4.04 11.19
CA ILE A 70 3.80 4.23 10.70
C ILE A 70 3.78 4.62 9.22
N TYR A 71 4.67 5.49 8.76
CA TYR A 71 4.67 6.00 7.38
C TYR A 71 5.14 4.99 6.35
N ILE A 72 6.15 4.17 6.65
CA ILE A 72 6.60 3.16 5.69
C ILE A 72 5.48 2.15 5.40
N PRO A 73 4.83 1.54 6.40
CA PRO A 73 3.70 0.64 6.14
C PRO A 73 2.51 1.31 5.45
N ALA A 74 2.27 2.61 5.67
CA ALA A 74 1.22 3.35 4.99
C ALA A 74 1.51 3.51 3.48
N ILE A 75 2.77 3.78 3.11
CA ILE A 75 3.19 3.85 1.70
C ILE A 75 3.06 2.47 1.05
N GLU A 76 3.54 1.41 1.70
CA GLU A 76 3.40 0.04 1.22
C GLU A 76 1.93 -0.35 1.01
N ALA A 77 1.08 0.00 1.97
CA ALA A 77 -0.36 -0.23 1.88
C ALA A 77 -1.00 0.48 0.68
N THR A 78 -0.50 1.65 0.28
CA THR A 78 -0.97 2.33 -0.94
C THR A 78 -0.72 1.46 -2.19
N VAL A 79 0.44 0.81 -2.29
CA VAL A 79 0.73 -0.13 -3.38
C VAL A 79 -0.18 -1.35 -3.31
N VAL A 80 -0.43 -1.89 -2.11
CA VAL A 80 -1.37 -3.01 -1.90
C VAL A 80 -2.79 -2.64 -2.35
N ALA A 81 -3.26 -1.44 -2.05
CA ALA A 81 -4.57 -0.96 -2.49
C ALA A 81 -4.69 -0.93 -4.02
N PHE A 82 -3.67 -0.40 -4.72
CA PHE A 82 -3.65 -0.41 -6.19
C PHE A 82 -3.53 -1.81 -6.77
N SER A 83 -2.78 -2.71 -6.14
CA SER A 83 -2.71 -4.11 -6.54
C SER A 83 -4.06 -4.81 -6.41
N ALA A 84 -4.78 -4.59 -5.30
CA ALA A 84 -6.14 -5.10 -5.11
C ALA A 84 -7.09 -4.59 -6.20
N ILE A 85 -7.04 -3.28 -6.51
CA ILE A 85 -7.81 -2.68 -7.60
C ILE A 85 -7.45 -3.30 -8.95
N GLY A 86 -6.17 -3.44 -9.27
CA GLY A 86 -5.71 -4.02 -10.54
C GLY A 86 -6.18 -5.47 -10.73
N SER A 87 -6.20 -6.25 -9.65
CA SER A 87 -6.64 -7.65 -9.66
C SER A 87 -8.14 -7.82 -9.97
N MET A 88 -8.93 -6.75 -9.91
CA MET A 88 -10.37 -6.82 -10.22
C MET A 88 -10.67 -7.10 -11.69
N SER A 89 -9.71 -6.85 -12.59
CA SER A 89 -9.84 -7.18 -14.02
C SER A 89 -9.85 -8.70 -14.29
N ASP A 90 -9.31 -9.48 -13.35
CA ASP A 90 -9.33 -10.94 -13.38
C ASP A 90 -10.65 -11.45 -12.75
N PRO A 91 -11.50 -12.16 -13.51
CA PRO A 91 -12.73 -12.74 -13.00
C PRO A 91 -12.52 -13.92 -12.04
N THR A 92 -11.33 -14.52 -12.02
CA THR A 92 -11.02 -15.66 -11.13
C THR A 92 -10.73 -15.23 -9.70
N VAL A 93 -10.39 -13.95 -9.51
CA VAL A 93 -10.11 -13.38 -8.19
C VAL A 93 -11.42 -13.14 -7.43
N LYS A 94 -11.55 -13.64 -6.20
CA LYS A 94 -12.76 -13.47 -5.40
C LYS A 94 -12.95 -12.03 -4.94
N GLN A 95 -14.21 -11.57 -4.90
CA GLN A 95 -14.53 -10.23 -4.39
C GLN A 95 -14.19 -10.07 -2.90
N SER A 96 -14.31 -11.13 -2.10
CA SER A 96 -13.92 -11.14 -0.69
C SER A 96 -12.44 -10.76 -0.51
N ASP A 97 -11.57 -11.37 -1.31
CA ASP A 97 -10.13 -11.24 -1.17
C ASP A 97 -9.67 -9.83 -1.60
N VAL A 98 -10.33 -9.28 -2.62
CA VAL A 98 -10.15 -7.88 -3.04
C VAL A 98 -10.58 -6.93 -1.92
N ASN A 99 -11.77 -7.14 -1.34
CA ASN A 99 -12.29 -6.30 -0.28
C ASN A 99 -11.40 -6.33 0.97
N GLU A 100 -10.96 -7.52 1.39
CA GLU A 100 -10.09 -7.70 2.55
C GLU A 100 -8.76 -6.95 2.37
N LYS A 101 -8.07 -7.19 1.25
CA LYS A 101 -6.80 -6.50 0.94
C LYS A 101 -6.97 -4.98 0.88
N PHE A 102 -8.06 -4.52 0.27
CA PHE A 102 -8.36 -3.10 0.15
C PHE A 102 -8.64 -2.46 1.53
N SER A 103 -9.48 -3.10 2.35
CA SER A 103 -9.82 -2.60 3.69
C SER A 103 -8.61 -2.61 4.63
N ASP A 104 -7.78 -3.65 4.62
CA ASP A 104 -6.55 -3.71 5.40
C ASP A 104 -5.56 -2.61 4.96
N ALA A 105 -5.41 -2.40 3.66
CA ALA A 105 -4.59 -1.32 3.13
C ALA A 105 -5.07 0.07 3.59
N LEU A 106 -6.37 0.35 3.48
CA LEU A 106 -6.92 1.63 3.94
C LEU A 106 -6.77 1.81 5.46
N ALA A 107 -6.87 0.75 6.25
CA ALA A 107 -6.65 0.81 7.69
C ALA A 107 -5.19 1.20 8.01
N LYS A 108 -4.22 0.63 7.29
CA LYS A 108 -2.79 0.97 7.43
C LYS A 108 -2.50 2.41 7.03
N ILE A 109 -3.05 2.88 5.91
CA ILE A 109 -2.95 4.28 5.49
C ILE A 109 -3.55 5.20 6.55
N GLY A 110 -4.73 4.85 7.08
CA GLY A 110 -5.43 5.64 8.08
C GLY A 110 -4.67 5.83 9.40
N LYS A 111 -3.81 4.87 9.79
CA LYS A 111 -2.97 5.00 11.00
C LYS A 111 -2.00 6.18 10.93
N ALA A 112 -1.56 6.55 9.74
CA ALA A 112 -0.68 7.71 9.54
C ALA A 112 -1.32 9.03 10.00
N ASN A 113 -2.65 9.13 9.97
CA ASN A 113 -3.36 10.32 10.43
C ASN A 113 -3.18 10.60 11.93
N ALA A 114 -2.80 9.60 12.75
CA ALA A 114 -2.65 9.76 14.19
C ALA A 114 -1.36 10.49 14.60
N ILE A 115 -0.35 10.50 13.74
CA ILE A 115 0.98 11.06 14.01
C ILE A 115 1.35 12.21 13.06
N ALA A 116 0.58 12.39 12.00
CA ALA A 116 0.84 13.35 10.95
C ALA A 116 0.48 14.78 11.34
N THR A 117 1.19 15.74 10.75
CA THR A 117 0.79 17.15 10.79
C THR A 117 -0.51 17.36 10.02
N ALA A 118 -1.22 18.46 10.28
CA ALA A 118 -2.48 18.77 9.63
C ALA A 118 -2.38 18.77 8.08
N GLU A 119 -1.25 19.24 7.53
CA GLU A 119 -0.97 19.28 6.10
C GLU A 119 -0.86 17.86 5.51
N THR A 120 -0.16 16.96 6.19
CA THR A 120 -0.02 15.57 5.78
C THR A 120 -1.31 14.78 5.98
N VAL A 121 -2.06 15.03 7.06
CA VAL A 121 -3.41 14.48 7.26
C VAL A 121 -4.33 14.84 6.10
N HIS A 122 -4.31 16.10 5.65
CA HIS A 122 -5.08 16.52 4.48
C HIS A 122 -4.66 15.76 3.22
N ALA A 123 -3.35 15.66 2.96
CA ALA A 123 -2.83 14.95 1.78
C ALA A 123 -3.18 13.45 1.79
N ILE A 124 -3.08 12.79 2.95
CA ILE A 124 -3.43 11.38 3.14
C ILE A 124 -4.95 11.17 3.02
N GLY A 125 -5.75 12.10 3.57
CA GLY A 125 -7.20 12.10 3.43
C GLY A 125 -7.62 12.20 1.97
N ASP A 126 -7.06 13.16 1.23
CA ASP A 126 -7.26 13.32 -0.20
C ASP A 126 -6.94 12.05 -0.98
N LEU A 127 -5.78 11.44 -0.71
CA LEU A 127 -5.36 10.18 -1.31
C LEU A 127 -6.35 9.06 -1.02
N THR A 128 -6.75 8.91 0.25
CA THR A 128 -7.68 7.87 0.71
C THR A 128 -9.01 7.98 -0.01
N ASP A 129 -9.55 9.19 -0.14
CA ASP A 129 -10.81 9.43 -0.83
C ASP A 129 -10.69 9.19 -2.34
N GLY A 130 -9.57 9.58 -2.96
CA GLY A 130 -9.29 9.26 -4.36
C GLY A 130 -9.21 7.76 -4.63
N ILE A 131 -8.56 7.00 -3.74
CA ILE A 131 -8.49 5.53 -3.80
C ILE A 131 -9.88 4.91 -3.64
N ARG A 132 -10.69 5.40 -2.69
CA ARG A 132 -12.07 4.94 -2.48
C ARG A 132 -12.96 5.21 -3.68
N GLU A 133 -12.87 6.39 -4.28
CA GLU A 133 -13.62 6.72 -5.50
C GLU A 133 -13.24 5.76 -6.63
N LEU A 134 -11.93 5.57 -6.85
CA LEU A 134 -11.40 4.65 -7.86
C LEU A 134 -11.95 3.23 -7.65
N PHE A 135 -11.84 2.70 -6.42
CA PHE A 135 -12.34 1.38 -6.07
C PHE A 135 -13.85 1.24 -6.30
N THR A 136 -14.63 2.23 -5.87
CA THR A 136 -16.10 2.22 -5.98
C THR A 136 -16.56 2.30 -7.42
N ARG A 137 -15.87 3.06 -8.29
CA ARG A 137 -16.20 3.07 -9.73
C ARG A 137 -15.83 1.74 -10.39
N LEU A 138 -14.70 1.15 -10.00
CA LEU A 138 -14.22 -0.09 -10.60
C LEU A 138 -15.01 -1.33 -10.15
N ILE A 139 -15.60 -1.35 -8.96
CA ILE A 139 -16.47 -2.46 -8.54
C ILE A 139 -17.75 -2.55 -9.39
N ILE A 140 -18.24 -1.41 -9.88
CA ILE A 140 -19.41 -1.34 -10.77
C ILE A 140 -19.04 -1.88 -12.14
N THR A 141 -17.92 -1.41 -12.71
CA THR A 141 -17.43 -1.87 -14.03
C THR A 141 -16.92 -3.31 -14.03
N ARG A 142 -16.66 -3.88 -12.85
CA ARG A 142 -16.36 -5.31 -12.69
C ARG A 142 -17.57 -6.23 -12.90
N GLN A 143 -18.80 -5.77 -12.63
CA GLN A 143 -19.99 -6.65 -12.68
C GLN A 143 -20.19 -7.35 -14.04
N PRO A 144 -20.08 -6.67 -15.19
CA PRO A 144 -20.16 -7.32 -16.49
C PRO A 144 -19.11 -8.42 -16.68
N ILE A 145 -17.87 -8.20 -16.20
CA ILE A 145 -16.79 -9.19 -16.29
C ILE A 145 -17.18 -10.47 -15.54
N LEU A 146 -17.67 -10.36 -14.31
CA LEU A 146 -18.09 -11.51 -13.51
C LEU A 146 -19.27 -12.25 -14.14
N ALA A 147 -20.27 -11.51 -14.64
CA ALA A 147 -21.44 -12.11 -15.30
C ALA A 147 -21.05 -12.86 -16.58
N LEU A 148 -20.22 -12.26 -17.43
CA LEU A 148 -19.76 -12.86 -18.69
C LEU A 148 -18.85 -14.06 -18.45
N HIS A 149 -17.95 -13.99 -17.46
CA HIS A 149 -17.14 -15.14 -17.06
C HIS A 149 -18.00 -16.29 -16.53
N GLY A 150 -19.01 -16.01 -15.69
CA GLY A 150 -19.95 -17.02 -15.20
C GLY A 150 -20.75 -17.68 -16.33
N ARG A 151 -21.18 -16.89 -17.32
CA ARG A 151 -21.83 -17.39 -18.53
C ARG A 151 -20.89 -18.29 -19.34
N MET A 152 -19.68 -17.83 -19.61
CA MET A 152 -18.68 -18.60 -20.37
C MET A 152 -18.33 -19.92 -19.66
N ALA A 153 -18.24 -19.92 -18.33
CA ALA A 153 -18.03 -21.13 -17.53
C ALA A 153 -19.21 -22.11 -17.65
N ALA A 154 -20.45 -21.61 -17.64
CA ALA A 154 -21.64 -22.44 -17.85
C ALA A 154 -21.67 -23.04 -19.26
N GLU A 155 -21.34 -22.25 -20.29
CA GLU A 155 -21.24 -22.70 -21.68
C GLU A 155 -20.14 -23.77 -21.86
N ASN A 156 -18.96 -23.57 -21.26
CA ASN A 156 -17.90 -24.59 -21.19
C ASN A 156 -18.41 -25.90 -20.57
N GLY A 157 -19.13 -25.83 -19.45
CA GLY A 157 -19.70 -27.02 -18.83
C GLY A 157 -20.77 -27.74 -19.68
N VAL A 158 -21.37 -27.08 -20.67
CA VAL A 158 -22.23 -27.75 -21.67
C VAL A 158 -21.37 -28.42 -22.74
N VAL A 159 -20.35 -27.73 -23.26
CA VAL A 159 -19.41 -28.29 -24.25
C VAL A 159 -18.74 -29.55 -23.71
N ASP A 160 -18.20 -29.49 -22.48
CA ASP A 160 -17.49 -30.62 -21.86
C ASP A 160 -18.39 -31.85 -21.73
N ARG A 161 -19.66 -31.66 -21.36
CA ARG A 161 -20.66 -32.74 -21.30
C ARG A 161 -20.97 -33.29 -22.69
N ALA A 162 -21.18 -32.43 -23.68
CA ALA A 162 -21.46 -32.87 -25.05
C ALA A 162 -20.27 -33.62 -25.66
N VAL A 163 -19.03 -33.21 -25.38
CA VAL A 163 -17.80 -33.93 -25.77
C VAL A 163 -17.74 -35.30 -25.10
N GLY A 164 -18.05 -35.38 -23.80
CA GLY A 164 -18.14 -36.65 -23.07
C GLY A 164 -19.18 -37.61 -23.66
N ASP A 165 -20.38 -37.12 -23.93
CA ASP A 165 -21.47 -37.89 -24.53
C ASP A 165 -21.13 -38.34 -25.97
N HIS A 166 -20.53 -37.45 -26.77
CA HIS A 166 -20.05 -37.78 -28.11
C HIS A 166 -19.02 -38.91 -28.07
N GLY A 167 -18.01 -38.81 -27.19
CA GLY A 167 -17.00 -39.84 -27.00
C GLY A 167 -17.60 -41.19 -26.60
N ARG A 168 -18.61 -41.18 -25.72
CA ARG A 168 -19.35 -42.38 -25.33
C ARG A 168 -20.09 -43.01 -26.51
N TRP A 169 -20.75 -42.23 -27.37
CA TRP A 169 -21.45 -42.79 -28.55
C TRP A 169 -20.48 -43.38 -29.58
N VAL A 170 -19.34 -42.72 -29.80
CA VAL A 170 -18.26 -43.26 -30.66
C VAL A 170 -17.72 -44.57 -30.11
N GLN A 171 -17.54 -44.67 -28.78
CA GLN A 171 -17.11 -45.92 -28.15
C GLN A 171 -18.13 -47.04 -28.33
N ILE A 172 -19.43 -46.77 -28.09
CA ILE A 172 -20.50 -47.77 -28.29
C ILE A 172 -20.53 -48.26 -29.74
N GLN A 173 -20.40 -47.36 -30.71
CA GLN A 173 -20.33 -47.73 -32.13
C GLN A 173 -19.12 -48.63 -32.40
N THR A 174 -17.96 -48.29 -31.85
CA THR A 174 -16.71 -49.05 -31.99
C THR A 174 -16.86 -50.47 -31.40
N GLU A 175 -17.42 -50.59 -30.20
CA GLU A 175 -17.67 -51.88 -29.54
C GLU A 175 -18.61 -52.78 -30.34
N LEU A 176 -19.69 -52.21 -30.88
CA LEU A 176 -20.65 -52.97 -31.69
C LEU A 176 -20.06 -53.43 -33.02
N LEU A 177 -19.18 -52.64 -33.65
CA LEU A 177 -18.46 -53.03 -34.86
C LEU A 177 -17.54 -54.24 -34.62
N PHE A 178 -16.94 -54.36 -33.42
CA PHE A 178 -16.14 -55.53 -33.06
C PHE A 178 -16.98 -56.81 -32.87
N GLN A 179 -18.29 -56.68 -32.60
CA GLN A 179 -19.20 -57.83 -32.43
C GLN A 179 -19.74 -58.36 -33.77
N GLY A 180 -19.51 -57.64 -34.87
CA GLY A 180 -19.94 -58.01 -36.22
C GLY A 180 -20.60 -56.85 -36.97
N PRO A 181 -21.15 -57.11 -38.17
CA PRO A 181 -21.81 -56.09 -38.97
C PRO A 181 -22.99 -55.47 -38.20
N LEU A 182 -23.01 -54.14 -38.13
CA LEU A 182 -24.12 -53.40 -37.53
C LEU A 182 -25.38 -53.55 -38.39
N ASP A 183 -26.50 -53.85 -37.72
CA ASP A 183 -27.82 -53.70 -38.32
C ASP A 183 -28.04 -52.24 -38.80
N PRO A 184 -28.59 -52.02 -40.01
CA PRO A 184 -28.77 -50.68 -40.56
C PRO A 184 -29.56 -49.72 -39.66
N GLN A 185 -30.56 -50.20 -38.90
CA GLN A 185 -31.33 -49.32 -38.02
C GLN A 185 -30.50 -48.87 -36.82
N LYS A 186 -29.72 -49.78 -36.22
CA LYS A 186 -28.79 -49.44 -35.13
C LYS A 186 -27.70 -48.50 -35.60
N ALA A 187 -27.14 -48.73 -36.79
CA ALA A 187 -26.13 -47.86 -37.39
C ALA A 187 -26.67 -46.43 -37.60
N ALA A 188 -27.89 -46.30 -38.15
CA ALA A 188 -28.54 -45.01 -38.34
C ALA A 188 -28.82 -44.29 -37.02
N PHE A 189 -29.27 -45.01 -35.98
CA PHE A 189 -29.48 -44.43 -34.66
C PHE A 189 -28.17 -43.88 -34.06
N LEU A 190 -27.08 -44.67 -34.08
CA LEU A 190 -25.79 -44.24 -33.54
C LEU A 190 -25.23 -43.03 -34.29
N ALA A 191 -25.29 -43.05 -35.63
CA ALA A 191 -24.92 -41.90 -36.44
C ALA A 191 -25.76 -40.66 -36.10
N GLY A 192 -27.06 -40.84 -35.85
CA GLY A 192 -27.94 -39.77 -35.37
C GLY A 192 -27.51 -39.18 -34.02
N GLN A 193 -27.14 -40.01 -33.04
CA GLN A 193 -26.66 -39.56 -31.73
C GLN A 193 -25.31 -38.84 -31.81
N ILE A 194 -24.37 -39.37 -32.60
CA ILE A 194 -23.06 -38.76 -32.85
C ILE A 194 -23.25 -37.40 -33.52
N ASN A 195 -24.04 -37.33 -34.60
CA ASN A 195 -24.32 -36.06 -35.28
C ASN A 195 -25.04 -35.04 -34.38
N PHE A 196 -25.97 -35.50 -33.54
CA PHE A 196 -26.66 -34.63 -32.59
C PHE A 196 -25.70 -34.05 -31.56
N THR A 197 -24.86 -34.88 -30.93
CA THR A 197 -23.87 -34.43 -29.95
C THR A 197 -22.80 -33.54 -30.58
N GLN A 198 -22.35 -33.84 -31.80
CA GLN A 198 -21.46 -32.96 -32.57
C GLN A 198 -22.11 -31.58 -32.82
N GLY A 199 -23.38 -31.55 -33.25
CA GLY A 199 -24.10 -30.30 -33.46
C GLY A 199 -24.25 -29.47 -32.17
N GLN A 200 -24.37 -30.12 -31.01
CA GLN A 200 -24.32 -29.42 -29.72
C GLN A 200 -22.92 -28.85 -29.44
N ILE A 201 -21.86 -29.63 -29.65
CA ILE A 201 -20.48 -29.17 -29.47
C ILE A 201 -20.22 -27.92 -30.30
N ASP A 202 -20.61 -27.94 -31.58
CA ASP A 202 -20.43 -26.81 -32.50
C ASP A 202 -21.21 -25.59 -32.01
N GLN A 203 -22.52 -25.75 -31.76
CA GLN A 203 -23.39 -24.66 -31.32
C GLN A 203 -22.89 -23.98 -30.02
N TRP A 204 -22.48 -24.78 -29.03
CA TRP A 204 -22.05 -24.24 -27.75
C TRP A 204 -20.61 -23.71 -27.80
N SER A 205 -19.76 -24.24 -28.67
CA SER A 205 -18.43 -23.68 -28.94
C SER A 205 -18.51 -22.30 -29.61
N ASP A 206 -19.47 -22.09 -30.51
CA ASP A 206 -19.72 -20.78 -31.12
C ASP A 206 -20.21 -19.78 -30.08
N LYS A 207 -21.20 -20.16 -29.26
CA LYS A 207 -21.69 -19.30 -28.17
C LYS A 207 -20.58 -18.92 -27.19
N ARG A 208 -19.75 -19.88 -26.80
CA ARG A 208 -18.58 -19.65 -25.95
C ARG A 208 -17.62 -18.63 -26.57
N SER A 209 -17.36 -18.74 -27.87
CA SER A 209 -16.45 -17.83 -28.58
C SER A 209 -16.99 -16.40 -28.58
N VAL A 210 -18.31 -16.23 -28.74
CA VAL A 210 -18.99 -14.94 -28.59
C VAL A 210 -18.85 -14.40 -27.17
N SER A 211 -19.13 -15.20 -26.14
CA SER A 211 -19.01 -14.76 -24.75
C SER A 211 -17.57 -14.46 -24.32
N ALA A 212 -16.58 -15.16 -24.88
CA ALA A 212 -15.17 -14.82 -24.69
C ALA A 212 -14.82 -13.44 -25.26
N LEU A 213 -15.33 -13.10 -26.45
CA LEU A 213 -15.15 -11.77 -27.04
C LEU A 213 -15.84 -10.68 -26.20
N GLU A 214 -17.07 -10.93 -25.75
CA GLU A 214 -17.80 -10.02 -24.85
C GLU A 214 -17.06 -9.79 -23.53
N LEU A 215 -16.50 -10.87 -22.94
CA LEU A 215 -15.70 -10.79 -21.72
C LEU A 215 -14.47 -9.91 -21.91
N ASN A 216 -13.73 -10.11 -23.00
CA ASN A 216 -12.55 -9.30 -23.30
C ASN A 216 -12.90 -7.82 -23.50
N LEU A 217 -14.03 -7.52 -24.16
CA LEU A 217 -14.51 -6.14 -24.32
C LEU A 217 -14.85 -5.49 -22.97
N ALA A 218 -15.50 -6.25 -22.06
CA ALA A 218 -15.79 -5.76 -20.72
C ALA A 218 -14.50 -5.49 -19.90
N GLN A 219 -13.48 -6.33 -20.05
CA GLN A 219 -12.16 -6.13 -19.43
C GLN A 219 -11.47 -4.88 -19.98
N VAL A 220 -11.54 -4.62 -21.29
CA VAL A 220 -11.02 -3.38 -21.89
C VAL A 220 -11.74 -2.16 -21.33
N GLU A 221 -13.07 -2.19 -21.18
CA GLU A 221 -13.82 -1.07 -20.62
C GLU A 221 -13.46 -0.80 -19.16
N PHE A 222 -13.22 -1.85 -18.38
CA PHE A 222 -12.66 -1.73 -17.02
C PHE A 222 -11.30 -1.02 -17.03
N LEU A 223 -10.38 -1.44 -17.91
CA LEU A 223 -9.05 -0.83 -18.03
C LEU A 223 -9.13 0.64 -18.50
N LYS A 224 -10.07 0.99 -19.37
CA LYS A 224 -10.32 2.37 -19.79
C LYS A 224 -10.82 3.23 -18.64
N THR A 225 -11.73 2.70 -17.83
CA THR A 225 -12.20 3.38 -16.62
C THR A 225 -11.04 3.61 -15.65
N LEU A 226 -10.17 2.61 -15.45
CA LEU A 226 -8.96 2.75 -14.65
C LEU A 226 -8.03 3.84 -15.22
N LEU A 227 -7.77 3.84 -16.53
CA LEU A 227 -6.93 4.84 -17.21
C LEU A 227 -7.48 6.28 -17.07
N GLN A 228 -8.80 6.46 -17.06
CA GLN A 228 -9.44 7.76 -16.90
C GLN A 228 -9.27 8.32 -15.48
N LEU A 229 -9.35 7.45 -14.47
CA LEU A 229 -9.36 7.86 -13.06
C LEU A 229 -7.95 7.92 -12.46
N GLN A 230 -7.04 7.06 -12.91
CA GLN A 230 -5.68 6.92 -12.39
C GLN A 230 -4.88 8.23 -12.32
N PRO A 231 -4.96 9.18 -13.28
CA PRO A 231 -4.16 10.41 -13.23
C PRO A 231 -4.51 11.29 -12.02
N SER A 232 -5.79 11.35 -11.66
CA SER A 232 -6.25 12.11 -10.49
C SER A 232 -5.71 11.52 -9.19
N VAL A 233 -5.80 10.19 -9.05
CA VAL A 233 -5.31 9.50 -7.86
C VAL A 233 -3.78 9.54 -7.78
N SER A 234 -3.08 9.42 -8.90
CA SER A 234 -1.60 9.47 -8.94
C SER A 234 -1.06 10.82 -8.47
N ARG A 235 -1.71 11.92 -8.84
CA ARG A 235 -1.34 13.24 -8.28
C ARG A 235 -1.49 13.27 -6.76
N LYS A 236 -2.55 12.68 -6.23
CA LYS A 236 -2.79 12.60 -4.77
C LYS A 236 -1.77 11.71 -4.07
N VAL A 237 -1.35 10.60 -4.69
CA VAL A 237 -0.24 9.76 -4.20
C VAL A 237 1.03 10.60 -4.10
N ASN A 238 1.37 11.33 -5.17
CA ASN A 238 2.59 12.14 -5.21
C ASN A 238 2.59 13.20 -4.09
N VAL A 239 1.47 13.91 -3.90
CA VAL A 239 1.32 14.91 -2.83
C VAL A 239 1.46 14.25 -1.45
N ALA A 240 0.78 13.13 -1.20
CA ALA A 240 0.88 12.41 0.07
C ALA A 240 2.31 11.91 0.35
N CYS A 241 2.98 11.32 -0.64
CA CYS A 241 4.36 10.86 -0.51
C CYS A 241 5.34 12.02 -0.22
N VAL A 242 5.19 13.16 -0.91
CA VAL A 242 6.04 14.33 -0.66
C VAL A 242 5.80 14.90 0.74
N SER A 243 4.55 14.99 1.19
CA SER A 243 4.21 15.43 2.55
C SER A 243 4.79 14.50 3.63
N ILE A 244 4.67 13.18 3.44
CA ILE A 244 5.28 12.19 4.33
C ILE A 244 6.81 12.34 4.37
N ARG A 245 7.47 12.47 3.21
CA ARG A 245 8.93 12.64 3.15
C ARG A 245 9.40 13.92 3.85
N ARG A 246 8.64 15.01 3.70
CA ARG A 246 8.91 16.27 4.42
C ARG A 246 8.94 16.05 5.94
N GLU A 247 8.00 15.28 6.46
CA GLU A 247 7.94 14.98 7.90
C GLU A 247 9.01 14.01 8.39
N LEU A 248 9.54 13.16 7.52
CA LEU A 248 10.67 12.28 7.82
C LEU A 248 12.02 13.02 7.80
N ALA A 249 12.05 14.27 7.35
CA ALA A 249 13.21 15.17 7.39
C ALA A 249 14.53 14.50 6.93
N LEU A 250 14.46 13.75 5.81
CA LEU A 250 15.61 13.02 5.29
C LEU A 250 16.74 13.98 4.89
N ALA A 251 17.96 13.70 5.34
CA ALA A 251 19.11 14.56 5.08
C ALA A 251 19.43 14.61 3.58
N GLY A 252 19.50 15.82 3.02
CA GLY A 252 19.78 16.05 1.59
C GLY A 252 18.61 15.76 0.65
N ASP A 253 17.38 15.62 1.17
CA ASP A 253 16.20 15.34 0.34
C ASP A 253 15.77 16.60 -0.43
N ASP A 254 15.78 16.49 -1.76
CA ASP A 254 15.21 17.49 -2.67
C ASP A 254 13.77 17.08 -3.00
N LEU A 255 12.83 17.61 -2.20
CA LEU A 255 11.41 17.29 -2.34
C LEU A 255 10.84 17.72 -3.70
N GLU A 256 11.41 18.73 -4.35
CA GLU A 256 10.97 19.17 -5.67
C GLU A 256 11.37 18.13 -6.72
N SER A 257 12.64 17.73 -6.74
CA SER A 257 13.15 16.68 -7.63
C SER A 257 12.41 15.36 -7.44
N VAL A 258 12.14 14.97 -6.18
CA VAL A 258 11.34 13.77 -5.87
C VAL A 258 9.92 13.87 -6.44
N GLY A 259 9.26 15.02 -6.30
CA GLY A 259 7.94 15.27 -6.87
C GLY A 259 7.93 15.19 -8.40
N GLN A 260 8.97 15.70 -9.06
CA GLN A 260 9.14 15.59 -10.51
C GLN A 260 9.34 14.13 -10.95
N VAL A 261 10.13 13.34 -10.21
CA VAL A 261 10.31 11.90 -10.48
C VAL A 261 8.99 11.15 -10.38
N PHE A 262 8.21 11.37 -9.32
CA PHE A 262 6.91 10.72 -9.18
C PHE A 262 5.93 11.10 -10.29
N THR A 263 5.93 12.37 -10.72
CA THR A 263 5.09 12.84 -11.82
C THR A 263 5.48 12.16 -13.14
N ARG A 264 6.77 12.12 -13.46
CA ARG A 264 7.28 11.45 -14.66
C ARG A 264 6.95 9.95 -14.67
N ASN A 265 7.13 9.28 -13.54
CA ASN A 265 6.81 7.85 -13.42
C ASN A 265 5.31 7.59 -13.63
N ALA A 266 4.44 8.45 -13.09
CA ALA A 266 3.00 8.35 -13.28
C ALA A 266 2.60 8.55 -14.76
N GLU A 267 3.20 9.53 -15.44
CA GLU A 267 2.97 9.78 -16.87
C GLU A 267 3.43 8.61 -17.74
N GLN A 268 4.60 8.03 -17.45
CA GLN A 268 5.12 6.85 -18.15
C GLN A 268 4.21 5.63 -17.96
N ALA A 269 3.76 5.38 -16.73
CA ALA A 269 2.83 4.29 -16.44
C ALA A 269 1.47 4.49 -17.15
N GLN A 270 0.97 5.72 -17.18
CA GLN A 270 -0.28 6.05 -17.88
C GLN A 270 -0.14 5.83 -19.40
N GLU A 271 0.96 6.26 -19.99
CA GLU A 271 1.21 6.08 -21.41
C GLU A 271 1.38 4.60 -21.78
N PHE A 272 2.07 3.83 -20.95
CA PHE A 272 2.17 2.38 -21.11
C PHE A 272 0.79 1.71 -21.08
N LEU A 273 -0.05 2.03 -20.10
CA LEU A 273 -1.40 1.48 -20.00
C LEU A 273 -2.27 1.88 -21.20
N ARG A 274 -2.16 3.13 -21.66
CA ARG A 274 -2.87 3.62 -22.85
C ARG A 274 -2.51 2.81 -24.10
N ARG A 275 -1.22 2.57 -24.34
CA ARG A 275 -0.76 1.77 -25.48
C ARG A 275 -1.25 0.33 -25.40
N MET A 276 -1.12 -0.28 -24.22
CA MET A 276 -1.59 -1.65 -24.00
C MET A 276 -3.10 -1.78 -24.30
N ILE A 277 -3.92 -0.82 -23.83
CA ILE A 277 -5.36 -0.81 -24.14
C ILE A 277 -5.60 -0.70 -25.64
N ALA A 278 -4.90 0.20 -26.34
CA ALA A 278 -5.04 0.37 -27.78
C ALA A 278 -4.65 -0.90 -28.56
N ASP A 279 -3.57 -1.58 -28.16
CA ASP A 279 -3.13 -2.84 -28.75
C ASP A 279 -4.17 -3.95 -28.54
N PHE A 280 -4.74 -4.05 -27.33
CA PHE A 280 -5.83 -5.00 -27.04
C PHE A 280 -7.08 -4.70 -27.86
N GLU A 281 -7.50 -3.44 -27.97
CA GLU A 281 -8.64 -3.04 -28.81
C GLU A 281 -8.42 -3.42 -30.28
N ALA A 282 -7.20 -3.20 -30.81
CA ALA A 282 -6.86 -3.57 -32.18
C ALA A 282 -6.92 -5.09 -32.41
N GLN A 283 -6.41 -5.90 -31.46
CA GLN A 283 -6.49 -7.36 -31.52
C GLN A 283 -7.94 -7.87 -31.47
N LEU A 284 -8.77 -7.28 -30.61
CA LEU A 284 -10.19 -7.64 -30.52
C LEU A 284 -10.94 -7.29 -31.79
N GLN A 285 -10.65 -6.14 -32.40
CA GLN A 285 -11.24 -5.73 -33.67
C GLN A 285 -10.83 -6.67 -34.81
N ALA A 286 -9.55 -7.07 -34.87
CA ALA A 286 -9.07 -8.05 -35.85
C ALA A 286 -9.79 -9.41 -35.68
N THR A 287 -9.91 -9.90 -34.45
CA THR A 287 -10.63 -11.14 -34.12
C THR A 287 -12.10 -11.06 -34.53
N ARG A 288 -12.76 -9.94 -34.24
CA ARG A 288 -14.17 -9.69 -34.61
C ARG A 288 -14.37 -9.66 -36.12
N ASN A 289 -13.43 -9.09 -36.86
CA ASN A 289 -13.49 -9.04 -38.32
C ASN A 289 -13.24 -10.41 -38.96
N ALA A 290 -12.38 -11.24 -38.37
CA ALA A 290 -12.13 -12.60 -38.84
C ALA A 290 -13.30 -13.57 -38.59
N ALA A 291 -14.18 -13.25 -37.62
CA ALA A 291 -15.37 -14.03 -37.29
C ALA A 291 -16.64 -13.64 -38.09
N ARG A 292 -16.55 -12.63 -38.98
CA ARG A 292 -17.63 -12.19 -39.88
C ARG A 292 -17.39 -12.67 -41.29
#